data_AF-A0A0R0K7J0-F1
#
_entry.id   AF-A0A0R0K7J0-F1
#
_cell.length_a   1.000
_cell.length_b   1.000
_cell.length_c   1.000
_cell.angle_alpha   90.00
_cell.angle_beta   90.00
_cell.angle_gamma   90.00
#
_symmetry.space_group_name_H-M   'P 1'
#
loop_
_entity.id
_entity.type
_entity.pdbx_description
1 polymer ?
#
loop_
_entity_poly.entity_id
_entity_poly.type
_entity_poly.pdbx_seq_one_letter_code
_entity_poly.pdbx_strand_id
1 'polypeptide(L)'
;MFCSAQRLNDLGDESRLLPLWRQAEPRFLWNNYMLEVLIDNKLEPYLLPVVQGFHHFQAVIGKDIIDVNLTARRCTGRNGTRMWRRGVDPDGYVANFVEIEQIMQFNGYTASFVQVRGSIPLLWQQIVDLTYKPKFELLKLEEAPRVLERHFLDLRKKYGAVLAVDVVNEHGGEGRLCEKFGDASQHVAGNDISALGFHHVCGHVHFDRLSILYDQIQDILERNGYLLLNGKGEKMKEQVRVVRTNCIDCLDRTNVTQSMIGRNMLEYQLRRLGVFGAEETISSHPNLDENFKILWANHGDDISIQYSGTPALKGDFVRFGHRTIQGILQDGVNALLRYYFNNFDAIDLLQGHYIVSVGRDTAATSQKGCLEASFPLALGLVLIGFLFAAMSLRQVQYDFRHIFFSLMWAGISIGIAAFVRANGRVFCNRPRLHNPR
;
A
#
# COMPACT_ATOMS: atom_id res chain seq x y z
N MET A 1 -4.74 18.08 -9.46
CA MET A 1 -5.22 16.74 -9.04
C MET A 1 -4.42 15.60 -9.68
N PHE A 2 -4.17 15.64 -11.00
CA PHE A 2 -3.46 14.56 -11.72
C PHE A 2 -1.93 14.56 -11.60
N CYS A 3 -1.37 15.67 -11.15
CA CYS A 3 0.02 15.86 -10.81
C CYS A 3 0.07 16.65 -9.49
N SER A 4 1.18 16.59 -8.75
CA SER A 4 1.32 17.40 -7.54
C SER A 4 1.29 18.89 -7.90
N ALA A 5 0.80 19.72 -6.98
CA ALA A 5 0.71 21.16 -7.16
C ALA A 5 2.08 21.78 -7.49
N GLN A 6 3.16 21.24 -6.90
CA GLN A 6 4.52 21.70 -7.18
C GLN A 6 4.92 21.40 -8.62
N ARG A 7 4.74 20.15 -9.09
CA ARG A 7 5.08 19.80 -10.48
C ARG A 7 4.23 20.56 -11.48
N LEU A 8 2.95 20.81 -11.18
CA LEU A 8 2.10 21.65 -12.03
C LEU A 8 2.58 23.10 -12.07
N ASN A 9 3.12 23.63 -10.97
CA ASN A 9 3.71 24.96 -10.93
C ASN A 9 5.02 25.02 -11.72
N ASP A 10 5.89 24.00 -11.59
CA ASP A 10 7.17 23.92 -12.29
C ASP A 10 7.01 23.76 -13.82
N LEU A 11 5.91 23.17 -14.29
CA LEU A 11 5.58 23.06 -15.73
C LEU A 11 5.12 24.38 -16.37
N GLY A 12 4.83 25.41 -15.55
CA GLY A 12 4.41 26.73 -16.02
C GLY A 12 2.97 26.79 -16.55
N ASP A 13 2.54 28.00 -16.92
CA ASP A 13 1.14 28.26 -17.32
C ASP A 13 0.77 27.61 -18.66
N GLU A 14 1.72 27.38 -19.57
CA GLU A 14 1.46 26.69 -20.84
C GLU A 14 0.94 25.27 -20.63
N SER A 15 1.40 24.60 -19.56
CA SER A 15 0.93 23.25 -19.23
C SER A 15 -0.56 23.22 -18.86
N ARG A 16 -1.10 24.31 -18.30
CA ARG A 16 -2.53 24.41 -17.94
C ARG A 16 -3.44 24.49 -19.16
N LEU A 17 -2.89 24.86 -20.32
CA LEU A 17 -3.61 24.91 -21.61
C LEU A 17 -3.66 23.54 -22.29
N LEU A 18 -2.81 22.58 -21.87
CA LEU A 18 -2.81 21.24 -22.45
C LEU A 18 -4.09 20.48 -22.08
N PRO A 19 -4.56 19.54 -22.91
CA PRO A 19 -5.63 18.63 -22.52
C PRO A 19 -5.33 17.93 -21.19
N LEU A 20 -6.35 17.68 -20.36
CA LEU A 20 -6.19 17.15 -18.99
C LEU A 20 -5.32 15.89 -18.93
N TRP A 21 -5.44 14.99 -19.91
CA TRP A 21 -4.66 13.76 -19.97
C TRP A 21 -3.15 14.00 -20.17
N ARG A 22 -2.75 15.09 -20.86
CA ARG A 22 -1.34 15.49 -21.02
C ARG A 22 -0.78 16.21 -19.80
N GLN A 23 -1.64 16.84 -19.00
CA GLN A 23 -1.27 17.41 -17.71
C GLN A 23 -1.04 16.31 -16.64
N ALA A 24 -1.69 15.16 -16.83
CA ALA A 24 -1.63 14.06 -15.90
C ALA A 24 -0.31 13.29 -16.02
N GLU A 25 0.20 12.83 -14.87
CA GLU A 25 1.40 12.01 -14.90
C GLU A 25 1.06 10.55 -15.24
N PRO A 26 1.66 9.96 -16.31
CA PRO A 26 1.23 8.67 -16.85
C PRO A 26 1.18 7.52 -15.84
N ARG A 27 2.11 7.49 -14.88
CA ARG A 27 2.16 6.44 -13.85
C ARG A 27 0.97 6.47 -12.89
N PHE A 28 0.26 7.59 -12.78
CA PHE A 28 -0.91 7.73 -11.90
C PHE A 28 -2.23 7.69 -12.65
N LEU A 29 -2.19 7.62 -13.99
CA LEU A 29 -3.38 7.47 -14.82
C LEU A 29 -3.90 6.04 -14.74
N TRP A 30 -4.94 5.83 -13.93
CA TRP A 30 -5.49 4.49 -13.73
C TRP A 30 -6.07 3.90 -15.01
N ASN A 31 -6.74 4.72 -15.81
CA ASN A 31 -7.35 4.34 -17.09
C ASN A 31 -6.44 4.58 -18.31
N ASN A 32 -5.12 4.73 -18.13
CA ASN A 32 -4.20 5.04 -19.23
C ASN A 32 -4.37 4.08 -20.41
N TYR A 33 -4.36 2.77 -20.14
CA TYR A 33 -4.53 1.74 -21.16
C TYR A 33 -5.87 1.83 -21.90
N MET A 34 -6.95 2.15 -21.19
CA MET A 34 -8.28 2.34 -21.83
C MET A 34 -8.34 3.61 -22.69
N LEU A 35 -7.54 4.61 -22.35
CA LEU A 35 -7.47 5.86 -23.10
C LEU A 35 -6.63 5.74 -24.38
N GLU A 36 -5.73 4.77 -24.51
CA GLU A 36 -4.85 4.62 -25.68
C GLU A 36 -5.63 4.64 -27.00
N VAL A 37 -6.73 3.87 -27.09
CA VAL A 37 -7.58 3.83 -28.29
C VAL A 37 -8.18 5.20 -28.60
N LEU A 38 -8.60 5.95 -27.57
CA LEU A 38 -9.18 7.28 -27.74
C LEU A 38 -8.10 8.32 -28.12
N ILE A 39 -6.89 8.17 -27.57
CA ILE A 39 -5.72 9.01 -27.89
C ILE A 39 -5.34 8.82 -29.35
N ASP A 40 -5.25 7.57 -29.81
CA ASP A 40 -4.91 7.22 -31.19
C ASP A 40 -5.94 7.77 -32.19
N ASN A 41 -7.22 7.77 -31.80
CA ASN A 41 -8.31 8.34 -32.60
C ASN A 41 -8.47 9.88 -32.44
N LYS A 42 -7.56 10.54 -31.69
CA LYS A 42 -7.56 12.00 -31.46
C LYS A 42 -8.88 12.53 -30.90
N LEU A 43 -9.55 11.73 -30.07
CA LEU A 43 -10.84 12.07 -29.46
C LEU A 43 -10.63 12.87 -28.16
N GLU A 44 -9.88 13.97 -28.24
CA GLU A 44 -9.40 14.73 -27.07
C GLU A 44 -10.51 15.14 -26.08
N PRO A 45 -11.70 15.59 -26.50
CA PRO A 45 -12.79 15.95 -25.57
C PRO A 45 -13.29 14.78 -24.72
N TYR A 46 -13.06 13.54 -25.14
CA TYR A 46 -13.48 12.32 -24.45
C TYR A 46 -12.37 11.73 -23.55
N LEU A 47 -11.17 12.31 -23.57
CA LEU A 47 -10.03 11.84 -22.78
C LEU A 47 -10.13 12.36 -21.34
N LEU A 48 -10.92 11.66 -20.51
CA LEU A 48 -11.02 11.95 -19.08
C LEU A 48 -9.99 11.12 -18.28
N PRO A 49 -8.90 11.73 -17.77
CA PRO A 49 -7.98 11.04 -16.88
C PRO A 49 -8.62 10.72 -15.52
N VAL A 50 -8.38 9.50 -15.02
CA VAL A 50 -8.87 9.05 -13.71
C VAL A 50 -7.70 8.79 -12.77
N VAL A 51 -7.73 9.43 -11.60
CA VAL A 51 -6.84 9.15 -10.47
C VAL A 51 -7.65 8.60 -9.30
N GLN A 52 -7.01 7.82 -8.45
CA GLN A 52 -7.68 7.09 -7.37
C GLN A 52 -7.48 7.76 -6.01
N GLY A 53 -8.55 8.30 -5.44
CA GLY A 53 -8.60 8.76 -4.04
C GLY A 53 -8.54 10.28 -3.91
N PHE A 54 -9.62 10.85 -3.37
CA PHE A 54 -9.74 12.27 -3.05
C PHE A 54 -10.66 12.43 -1.85
N HIS A 55 -10.19 13.14 -0.84
CA HIS A 55 -10.99 13.53 0.31
C HIS A 55 -10.75 15.00 0.64
N HIS A 56 -11.76 15.65 1.20
CA HIS A 56 -11.76 17.08 1.49
C HIS A 56 -12.56 17.36 2.75
N PHE A 57 -12.13 18.33 3.54
CA PHE A 57 -12.95 18.98 4.55
C PHE A 57 -12.63 20.48 4.64
N GLN A 58 -13.60 21.26 5.09
CA GLN A 58 -13.40 22.65 5.50
C GLN A 58 -13.50 22.73 7.03
N ALA A 59 -12.64 23.52 7.67
CA ALA A 59 -12.69 23.78 9.10
C ALA A 59 -12.65 25.28 9.37
N VAL A 60 -13.43 25.71 10.36
CA VAL A 60 -13.47 27.09 10.84
C VAL A 60 -12.67 27.19 12.12
N ILE A 61 -11.67 28.06 12.15
CA ILE A 61 -10.82 28.35 13.31
C ILE A 61 -10.97 29.83 13.65
N GLY A 62 -11.80 30.15 14.64
CA GLY A 62 -12.16 31.53 14.94
C GLY A 62 -12.92 32.18 13.78
N LYS A 63 -12.27 33.12 13.07
CA LYS A 63 -12.81 33.79 11.88
C LYS A 63 -12.27 33.22 10.56
N ASP A 64 -11.26 32.36 10.66
CA ASP A 64 -10.50 31.86 9.53
C ASP A 64 -11.13 30.55 9.02
N ILE A 65 -11.32 30.46 7.70
CA ILE A 65 -11.80 29.25 7.03
C ILE A 65 -10.61 28.61 6.35
N ILE A 66 -10.35 27.34 6.68
CA ILE A 66 -9.27 26.56 6.12
C ILE A 66 -9.85 25.38 5.36
N ASP A 67 -9.40 25.23 4.12
CA ASP A 67 -9.75 24.09 3.27
C ASP A 67 -8.58 23.12 3.24
N VAL A 68 -8.84 21.86 3.62
CA VAL A 68 -7.84 20.79 3.60
C VAL A 68 -8.29 19.69 2.64
N ASN A 69 -7.45 19.43 1.64
CA ASN A 69 -7.64 18.40 0.63
C ASN A 69 -6.55 17.35 0.77
N LEU A 70 -6.92 16.07 0.66
CA LEU A 70 -6.00 14.94 0.61
C LEU A 70 -6.25 14.15 -0.67
N THR A 71 -5.27 14.20 -1.57
CA THR A 71 -5.32 13.46 -2.84
C THR A 71 -4.37 12.27 -2.77
N ALA A 72 -4.86 11.08 -3.09
CA ALA A 72 -4.05 9.90 -3.28
C ALA A 72 -3.85 9.65 -4.78
N ARG A 73 -2.68 9.19 -5.18
CA ARG A 73 -2.35 8.84 -6.56
C ARG A 73 -1.57 7.53 -6.56
N ARG A 74 -2.25 6.44 -6.90
CA ARG A 74 -1.64 5.12 -6.95
C ARG A 74 -0.94 4.87 -8.27
N CYS A 75 0.27 4.33 -8.22
CA CYS A 75 1.07 4.00 -9.39
C CYS A 75 0.50 2.77 -10.12
N THR A 76 0.54 2.80 -11.46
CA THR A 76 0.14 1.68 -12.34
C THR A 76 1.29 0.75 -12.72
N GLY A 77 2.54 1.10 -12.39
CA GLY A 77 3.74 0.38 -12.84
C GLY A 77 3.88 -1.04 -12.29
N ARG A 78 3.50 -1.29 -11.03
CA ARG A 78 3.57 -2.62 -10.40
C ARG A 78 2.35 -2.90 -9.54
N ASN A 79 1.20 -3.00 -10.20
CA ASN A 79 -0.04 -3.40 -9.55
C ASN A 79 -0.25 -4.90 -9.54
N GLY A 80 -1.25 -5.29 -8.75
CA GLY A 80 -1.81 -6.63 -8.68
C GLY A 80 -2.09 -7.03 -7.24
N THR A 81 -2.55 -8.26 -7.08
CA THR A 81 -3.07 -8.78 -5.82
C THR A 81 -2.04 -8.81 -4.71
N ARG A 82 -2.56 -8.54 -3.51
CA ARG A 82 -1.82 -8.71 -2.27
C ARG A 82 -1.28 -10.15 -2.17
N MET A 83 -0.07 -10.27 -1.63
CA MET A 83 0.75 -11.50 -1.56
C MET A 83 1.39 -11.94 -2.89
N TRP A 84 0.77 -11.67 -4.04
CA TRP A 84 1.31 -12.02 -5.35
C TRP A 84 2.25 -10.95 -5.92
N ARG A 85 1.96 -9.67 -5.67
CA ARG A 85 2.78 -8.54 -6.11
C ARG A 85 3.34 -7.80 -4.91
N ARG A 86 4.61 -8.07 -4.61
CA ARG A 86 5.35 -7.44 -3.51
C ARG A 86 6.77 -7.12 -3.95
N GLY A 87 7.40 -6.25 -3.16
CA GLY A 87 8.73 -5.75 -3.45
C GLY A 87 8.79 -4.92 -4.73
N VAL A 88 10.00 -4.81 -5.25
CA VAL A 88 10.33 -4.08 -6.48
C VAL A 88 10.39 -5.04 -7.68
N ASP A 89 10.26 -4.51 -8.89
CA ASP A 89 10.65 -5.21 -10.13
C ASP A 89 12.08 -4.84 -10.57
N PRO A 90 12.66 -5.53 -11.57
CA PRO A 90 13.98 -5.19 -12.09
C PRO A 90 14.12 -3.77 -12.66
N ASP A 91 13.01 -3.12 -13.04
CA ASP A 91 12.97 -1.77 -13.58
C ASP A 91 12.93 -0.70 -12.48
N GLY A 92 12.66 -1.09 -11.24
CA GLY A 92 12.61 -0.20 -10.09
C GLY A 92 11.20 0.24 -9.70
N TYR A 93 10.12 -0.32 -10.26
CA TYR A 93 8.76 -0.04 -9.76
C TYR A 93 8.46 -0.91 -8.54
N VAL A 94 7.99 -0.29 -7.45
CA VAL A 94 7.57 -1.01 -6.25
C VAL A 94 6.07 -1.27 -6.24
N ALA A 95 5.70 -2.41 -5.66
CA ALA A 95 4.31 -2.76 -5.46
C ALA A 95 3.61 -1.75 -4.52
N ASN A 96 2.33 -1.48 -4.80
CA ASN A 96 1.46 -0.58 -4.03
C ASN A 96 2.09 0.80 -3.78
N PHE A 97 2.77 1.38 -4.77
CA PHE A 97 3.29 2.74 -4.69
C PHE A 97 2.13 3.75 -4.73
N VAL A 98 2.06 4.65 -3.76
CA VAL A 98 1.06 5.72 -3.70
C VAL A 98 1.74 7.04 -3.35
N GLU A 99 1.46 8.06 -4.14
CA GLU A 99 1.76 9.45 -3.83
C GLU A 99 0.55 10.07 -3.11
N ILE A 100 0.80 10.70 -1.97
CA ILE A 100 -0.23 11.34 -1.16
C ILE A 100 0.12 12.82 -1.07
N GLU A 101 -0.82 13.66 -1.41
CA GLU A 101 -0.65 15.10 -1.36
C GLU A 101 -1.72 15.72 -0.48
N GLN A 102 -1.25 16.40 0.56
CA GLN A 102 -2.07 17.21 1.45
C GLN A 102 -1.96 18.67 0.99
N ILE A 103 -3.08 19.24 0.56
CA ILE A 103 -3.18 20.65 0.15
C ILE A 103 -4.01 21.38 1.19
N MET A 104 -3.47 22.45 1.75
CA MET A 104 -4.19 23.38 2.60
C MET A 104 -4.31 24.72 1.89
N GLN A 105 -5.52 25.29 1.90
CA GLN A 105 -5.79 26.62 1.35
C GLN A 105 -6.34 27.52 2.44
N PHE A 106 -5.80 28.74 2.51
CA PHE A 106 -6.19 29.74 3.50
C PHE A 106 -5.89 31.14 2.98
N ASN A 107 -6.91 32.03 2.96
CA ASN A 107 -6.76 33.44 2.57
C ASN A 107 -5.94 33.67 1.27
N GLY A 108 -6.19 32.84 0.25
CA GLY A 108 -5.48 32.86 -1.04
C GLY A 108 -4.12 32.16 -1.05
N TYR A 109 -3.54 31.84 0.10
CA TYR A 109 -2.34 31.00 0.19
C TYR A 109 -2.72 29.55 -0.10
N THR A 110 -1.84 28.85 -0.81
CA THR A 110 -1.94 27.40 -1.03
C THR A 110 -0.66 26.73 -0.57
N ALA A 111 -0.77 25.85 0.43
CA ALA A 111 0.31 24.98 0.87
C ALA A 111 0.08 23.56 0.34
N SER A 112 1.09 22.94 -0.27
CA SER A 112 1.04 21.53 -0.69
C SER A 112 2.22 20.75 -0.10
N PHE A 113 1.91 19.62 0.51
CA PHE A 113 2.89 18.70 1.07
C PHE A 113 2.68 17.29 0.51
N VAL A 114 3.74 16.76 -0.12
CA VAL A 114 3.73 15.45 -0.75
C VAL A 114 4.48 14.43 0.11
N GLN A 115 3.88 13.27 0.29
CA GLN A 115 4.48 12.06 0.86
C GLN A 115 4.31 10.91 -0.13
N VAL A 116 5.20 9.92 -0.07
CA VAL A 116 5.06 8.70 -0.86
C VAL A 116 5.10 7.48 0.04
N ARG A 117 4.44 6.40 -0.38
CA ARG A 117 4.55 5.08 0.25
C ARG A 117 4.66 4.01 -0.80
N GLY A 118 5.20 2.86 -0.41
CA GLY A 118 5.28 1.71 -1.30
C GLY A 118 6.01 0.55 -0.63
N SER A 119 5.91 -0.63 -1.25
CA SER A 119 6.57 -1.82 -0.74
C SER A 119 8.07 -1.60 -0.57
N ILE A 120 8.67 -2.33 0.37
CA ILE A 120 10.13 -2.29 0.57
C ILE A 120 10.81 -2.62 -0.76
N PRO A 121 11.71 -1.75 -1.27
CA PRO A 121 12.27 -1.82 -2.61
C PRO A 121 13.36 -2.91 -2.76
N LEU A 122 13.04 -4.12 -2.35
CA LEU A 122 13.86 -5.31 -2.52
C LEU A 122 13.13 -6.30 -3.44
N LEU A 123 13.89 -7.20 -4.07
CA LEU A 123 13.32 -8.32 -4.80
C LEU A 123 12.89 -9.37 -3.77
N TRP A 124 11.60 -9.45 -3.46
CA TRP A 124 11.06 -10.42 -2.50
C TRP A 124 9.61 -10.77 -2.80
N GLN A 125 9.20 -11.95 -2.33
CA GLN A 125 7.84 -12.45 -2.47
C GLN A 125 7.32 -13.06 -1.16
N GLN A 126 6.00 -13.08 -1.00
CA GLN A 126 5.30 -13.77 0.09
C GLN A 126 4.13 -14.55 -0.52
N ILE A 127 4.45 -15.62 -1.25
CA ILE A 127 3.45 -16.41 -1.99
C ILE A 127 2.59 -17.23 -1.02
N VAL A 128 1.27 -17.21 -1.23
CA VAL A 128 0.29 -17.93 -0.41
C VAL A 128 0.50 -19.44 -0.48
N ASP A 129 0.57 -20.10 0.68
CA ASP A 129 0.86 -21.53 0.83
C ASP A 129 -0.11 -22.23 1.81
N LEU A 130 -1.38 -21.78 1.85
CA LEU A 130 -2.42 -22.17 2.81
C LEU A 130 -2.14 -21.81 4.28
N THR A 131 -0.98 -21.22 4.60
CA THR A 131 -0.72 -20.70 5.94
C THR A 131 -1.29 -19.29 6.11
N TYR A 132 -1.67 -18.95 7.35
CA TYR A 132 -2.19 -17.62 7.66
C TYR A 132 -1.17 -16.49 7.37
N LYS A 133 0.12 -16.76 7.62
CA LYS A 133 1.23 -15.84 7.32
C LYS A 133 2.32 -16.59 6.56
N PRO A 134 2.30 -16.56 5.22
CA PRO A 134 3.30 -17.24 4.40
C PRO A 134 4.71 -16.70 4.68
N LYS A 135 5.74 -17.49 4.37
CA LYS A 135 7.13 -17.06 4.61
C LYS A 135 7.56 -16.01 3.59
N PHE A 136 8.46 -15.11 4.02
CA PHE A 136 9.12 -14.16 3.14
C PHE A 136 10.27 -14.85 2.41
N GLU A 137 10.29 -14.76 1.09
CA GLU A 137 11.38 -15.24 0.26
C GLU A 137 12.05 -14.04 -0.40
N LEU A 138 13.31 -13.80 -0.01
CA LEU A 138 14.19 -12.85 -0.68
C LEU A 138 14.68 -13.51 -1.97
N LEU A 139 14.58 -12.79 -3.08
CA LEU A 139 15.00 -13.21 -4.41
C LEU A 139 16.23 -12.40 -4.81
N LYS A 140 17.20 -13.04 -5.49
CA LYS A 140 18.31 -12.36 -6.18
C LYS A 140 18.97 -11.26 -5.33
N LEU A 141 19.44 -11.63 -4.14
CA LEU A 141 20.00 -10.68 -3.16
C LEU A 141 21.18 -9.87 -3.72
N GLU A 142 21.92 -10.47 -4.66
CA GLU A 142 23.02 -9.85 -5.41
C GLU A 142 22.58 -8.68 -6.31
N GLU A 143 21.35 -8.70 -6.83
CA GLU A 143 20.81 -7.61 -7.66
C GLU A 143 20.22 -6.47 -6.80
N ALA A 144 20.09 -6.65 -5.49
CA ALA A 144 19.38 -5.71 -4.62
C ALA A 144 19.93 -4.27 -4.68
N PRO A 145 21.26 -4.00 -4.59
CA PRO A 145 21.77 -2.64 -4.66
C PRO A 145 21.45 -1.94 -5.98
N ARG A 146 21.55 -2.67 -7.10
CA ARG A 146 21.28 -2.13 -8.45
C ARG A 146 19.82 -1.71 -8.61
N VAL A 147 18.90 -2.57 -8.18
CA VAL A 147 17.46 -2.27 -8.30
C VAL A 147 17.06 -1.16 -7.33
N LEU A 148 17.68 -1.13 -6.15
CA LEU A 148 17.48 -0.09 -5.17
C LEU A 148 17.94 1.28 -5.68
N GLU A 149 19.12 1.33 -6.30
CA GLU A 149 19.66 2.53 -6.94
C GLU A 149 18.71 3.05 -8.01
N ARG A 150 18.24 2.19 -8.93
CA ARG A 150 17.25 2.59 -9.96
C ARG A 150 16.00 3.21 -9.35
N HIS A 151 15.45 2.56 -8.33
CA HIS A 151 14.25 3.04 -7.68
C HIS A 151 14.45 4.41 -7.01
N PHE A 152 15.53 4.61 -6.27
CA PHE A 152 15.80 5.90 -5.63
C PHE A 152 16.23 6.98 -6.62
N LEU A 153 16.88 6.64 -7.74
CA LEU A 153 17.14 7.58 -8.81
C LEU A 153 15.84 8.12 -9.42
N ASP A 154 14.83 7.26 -9.65
CA ASP A 154 13.52 7.70 -10.12
C ASP A 154 12.86 8.65 -9.12
N LEU A 155 12.84 8.29 -7.83
CA LEU A 155 12.29 9.16 -6.79
C LEU A 155 13.02 10.49 -6.73
N ARG A 156 14.35 10.49 -6.81
CA ARG A 156 15.13 11.72 -6.69
C ARG A 156 14.91 12.68 -7.84
N LYS A 157 14.80 12.14 -9.06
CA LYS A 157 14.49 12.94 -10.25
C LYS A 157 13.17 13.69 -10.12
N LYS A 158 12.20 13.13 -9.38
CA LYS A 158 10.84 13.66 -9.25
C LYS A 158 10.58 14.48 -8.01
N TYR A 159 11.25 14.16 -6.90
CA TYR A 159 10.94 14.72 -5.58
C TYR A 159 12.15 15.36 -4.88
N GLY A 160 13.34 15.35 -5.49
CA GLY A 160 14.55 15.82 -4.84
C GLY A 160 15.12 14.79 -3.87
N ALA A 161 15.49 15.18 -2.65
CA ALA A 161 16.01 14.21 -1.69
C ALA A 161 14.90 13.27 -1.17
N VAL A 162 15.25 12.13 -0.55
CA VAL A 162 14.28 11.12 -0.08
C VAL A 162 14.61 10.63 1.33
N LEU A 163 13.76 10.95 2.31
CA LEU A 163 13.80 10.34 3.65
C LEU A 163 13.00 9.04 3.63
N ALA A 164 13.63 7.87 3.82
CA ALA A 164 12.94 6.59 3.93
C ALA A 164 12.68 6.23 5.40
N VAL A 165 11.41 5.97 5.71
CA VAL A 165 10.93 5.57 7.04
C VAL A 165 10.35 4.18 6.95
N ASP A 166 11.00 3.24 7.61
CA ASP A 166 10.61 1.83 7.63
C ASP A 166 9.70 1.54 8.83
N VAL A 167 8.47 1.12 8.56
CA VAL A 167 7.47 0.81 9.61
C VAL A 167 7.19 -0.70 9.60
N VAL A 168 8.21 -1.46 9.96
CA VAL A 168 8.22 -2.93 9.98
C VAL A 168 8.53 -3.44 11.37
N ASN A 169 8.04 -4.65 11.70
CA ASN A 169 8.41 -5.28 12.96
C ASN A 169 9.88 -5.72 12.89
N GLU A 170 10.66 -5.45 13.93
CA GLU A 170 12.07 -5.88 14.01
C GLU A 170 12.23 -7.41 14.17
N HIS A 171 11.16 -8.11 14.54
CA HIS A 171 11.23 -9.54 14.80
C HIS A 171 10.63 -10.37 13.65
N GLY A 172 11.27 -11.52 13.42
CA GLY A 172 10.85 -12.48 12.40
C GLY A 172 11.24 -12.06 10.98
N GLY A 173 10.44 -12.48 10.00
CA GLY A 173 10.75 -12.25 8.59
C GLY A 173 10.68 -10.78 8.15
N GLU A 174 9.94 -9.94 8.87
CA GLU A 174 9.89 -8.49 8.60
C GLU A 174 11.23 -7.82 8.99
N GLY A 175 11.81 -8.22 10.12
CA GLY A 175 13.10 -7.73 10.60
C GLY A 175 14.23 -8.08 9.64
N ARG A 176 14.26 -9.33 9.15
CA ARG A 176 15.25 -9.75 8.14
C ARG A 176 15.13 -8.95 6.84
N LEU A 177 13.91 -8.57 6.45
CA LEU A 177 13.67 -7.75 5.26
C LEU A 177 14.20 -6.32 5.48
N CYS A 178 13.97 -5.74 6.66
CA CYS A 178 14.46 -4.43 7.04
C CYS A 178 15.99 -4.39 7.14
N GLU A 179 16.60 -5.38 7.78
CA GLU A 179 18.05 -5.55 7.87
C GLU A 179 18.67 -5.56 6.46
N LYS A 180 18.13 -6.38 5.55
CA LYS A 180 18.64 -6.45 4.18
C LYS A 180 18.41 -5.18 3.37
N PHE A 181 17.34 -4.46 3.65
CA PHE A 181 17.12 -3.16 3.04
C PHE A 181 18.14 -2.13 3.56
N GLY A 182 18.44 -2.16 4.86
CA GLY A 182 19.52 -1.37 5.47
C GLY A 182 20.88 -1.65 4.83
N ASP A 183 21.27 -2.93 4.72
CA ASP A 183 22.53 -3.37 4.10
C ASP A 183 22.66 -2.86 2.65
N ALA A 184 21.60 -3.03 1.85
CA ALA A 184 21.57 -2.58 0.46
C ALA A 184 21.56 -1.05 0.35
N SER A 185 20.88 -0.37 1.26
CA SER A 185 20.82 1.09 1.29
C SER A 185 22.17 1.72 1.63
N GLN A 186 22.95 1.11 2.52
CA GLN A 186 24.30 1.58 2.83
C GLN A 186 25.23 1.51 1.62
N HIS A 187 25.12 0.45 0.80
CA HIS A 187 25.86 0.36 -0.46
C HIS A 187 25.48 1.47 -1.43
N VAL A 188 24.18 1.73 -1.58
CA VAL A 188 23.70 2.81 -2.46
C VAL A 188 24.13 4.18 -1.92
N ALA A 189 24.08 4.38 -0.59
CA ALA A 189 24.51 5.61 0.12
C ALA A 189 26.00 5.93 -0.06
N GLY A 190 26.85 4.91 -0.12
CA GLY A 190 28.31 5.04 -0.26
C GLY A 190 28.77 5.50 -1.65
N ASN A 191 27.94 5.35 -2.68
CA ASN A 191 28.19 6.01 -3.96
C ASN A 191 27.79 7.49 -3.83
N ASP A 192 28.69 8.42 -4.12
CA ASP A 192 28.59 9.90 -4.01
C ASP A 192 27.26 10.52 -4.49
N ILE A 193 26.47 9.77 -5.24
CA ILE A 193 25.14 10.13 -5.69
C ILE A 193 24.15 10.14 -4.51
N SER A 194 24.28 9.29 -3.50
CA SER A 194 23.23 9.03 -2.49
C SER A 194 23.47 9.65 -1.10
N ALA A 195 24.67 10.13 -0.81
CA ALA A 195 25.04 10.69 0.50
C ALA A 195 24.26 11.97 0.90
N LEU A 196 23.75 12.72 -0.08
CA LEU A 196 23.12 14.04 0.14
C LEU A 196 21.62 14.01 0.44
N GLY A 197 20.99 12.84 0.46
CA GLY A 197 19.53 12.81 0.43
C GLY A 197 18.83 11.60 0.98
N PHE A 198 19.54 10.53 1.35
CA PHE A 198 18.93 9.32 1.91
C PHE A 198 19.16 9.25 3.41
N HIS A 199 18.09 9.19 4.18
CA HIS A 199 18.12 8.90 5.60
C HIS A 199 17.16 7.74 5.83
N HIS A 200 17.60 6.75 6.61
CA HIS A 200 16.81 5.57 6.95
C HIS A 200 16.52 5.60 8.45
N VAL A 201 15.25 5.59 8.82
CA VAL A 201 14.83 5.47 10.21
C VAL A 201 13.89 4.27 10.33
N CYS A 202 14.25 3.34 11.22
CA CYS A 202 13.41 2.20 11.54
C CYS A 202 12.51 2.56 12.73
N GLY A 203 11.19 2.50 12.53
CA GLY A 203 10.20 2.82 13.56
C GLY A 203 9.66 1.56 14.22
N HIS A 204 9.73 1.50 15.56
CA HIS A 204 9.02 0.46 16.31
C HIS A 204 7.50 0.59 16.14
N VAL A 205 6.83 -0.55 15.96
CA VAL A 205 5.38 -0.62 15.67
C VAL A 205 4.49 -0.35 16.89
N HIS A 206 5.08 -0.19 18.08
CA HIS A 206 4.31 0.22 19.25
C HIS A 206 3.90 1.67 19.11
N PHE A 207 2.59 1.90 19.00
CA PHE A 207 1.97 3.20 18.73
C PHE A 207 2.39 4.28 19.73
N ASP A 208 2.73 3.89 20.96
CA ASP A 208 3.24 4.80 22.01
C ASP A 208 4.64 5.36 21.72
N ARG A 209 5.39 4.74 20.79
CA ARG A 209 6.74 5.16 20.36
C ARG A 209 6.74 5.95 19.05
N LEU A 210 5.58 6.16 18.42
CA LEU A 210 5.51 7.00 17.21
C LEU A 210 5.95 8.44 17.49
N SER A 211 5.76 8.93 18.71
CA SER A 211 6.31 10.21 19.18
C SER A 211 7.84 10.22 19.11
N ILE A 212 8.51 9.16 19.54
CA ILE A 212 9.98 9.04 19.47
C ILE A 212 10.46 9.07 18.01
N LEU A 213 9.78 8.32 17.13
CA LEU A 213 10.10 8.35 15.70
C LEU A 213 9.94 9.77 15.14
N TYR A 214 8.90 10.48 15.59
CA TYR A 214 8.65 11.85 15.19
C TYR A 214 9.74 12.82 15.66
N ASP A 215 10.14 12.77 16.93
CA ASP A 215 11.18 13.63 17.50
C ASP A 215 12.49 13.50 16.72
N GLN A 216 12.79 12.31 16.20
CA GLN A 216 13.96 12.06 15.36
C GLN A 216 13.85 12.65 13.94
N ILE A 217 12.65 12.75 13.38
CA ILE A 217 12.43 13.23 12.01
C ILE A 217 11.98 14.68 11.94
N GLN A 218 11.57 15.30 13.05
CA GLN A 218 11.02 16.67 13.06
C GLN A 218 11.98 17.67 12.40
N ASP A 219 13.24 17.69 12.81
CA ASP A 219 14.28 18.56 12.23
C ASP A 219 14.45 18.31 10.72
N ILE A 220 14.29 17.06 10.30
CA ILE A 220 14.37 16.67 8.89
C ILE A 220 13.12 17.15 8.15
N LEU A 221 11.93 17.01 8.73
CA LEU A 221 10.66 17.46 8.13
C LEU A 221 10.63 18.97 7.91
N GLU A 222 11.16 19.76 8.82
CA GLU A 222 11.24 21.22 8.65
C GLU A 222 12.18 21.60 7.49
N ARG A 223 13.30 20.87 7.36
CA ARG A 223 14.25 21.00 6.24
C ARG A 223 13.69 20.49 4.92
N ASN A 224 12.80 19.49 4.94
CA ASN A 224 12.16 18.96 3.74
C ASN A 224 11.36 20.03 2.99
N GLY A 225 10.78 20.96 3.76
CA GLY A 225 9.92 21.99 3.23
C GLY A 225 8.59 21.43 2.70
N TYR A 226 7.83 22.35 2.13
CA TYR A 226 6.56 22.10 1.46
C TYR A 226 6.40 23.22 0.44
N LEU A 227 5.55 23.02 -0.57
CA LEU A 227 5.21 24.07 -1.52
C LEU A 227 4.34 25.11 -0.83
N LEU A 228 4.71 26.39 -0.90
CA LEU A 228 3.86 27.49 -0.48
C LEU A 228 3.72 28.50 -1.63
N LEU A 229 2.48 28.71 -2.06
CA LEU A 229 2.09 29.71 -3.04
C LEU A 229 1.34 30.84 -2.35
N ASN A 230 1.61 32.07 -2.77
CA ASN A 230 0.84 33.24 -2.33
C ASN A 230 -0.48 33.40 -3.10
N GLY A 231 -1.30 34.39 -2.72
CA GLY A 231 -2.57 34.70 -3.41
C GLY A 231 -2.47 35.06 -4.89
N LYS A 232 -1.26 35.33 -5.41
CA LYS A 232 -1.01 35.58 -6.83
C LYS A 232 -0.49 34.33 -7.57
N GLY A 233 -0.30 33.21 -6.86
CA GLY A 233 0.27 31.98 -7.41
C GLY A 233 1.80 31.96 -7.48
N GLU A 234 2.49 32.95 -6.90
CA GLU A 234 3.95 33.01 -6.89
C GLU A 234 4.52 32.06 -5.83
N LYS A 235 5.60 31.36 -6.18
CA LYS A 235 6.26 30.37 -5.33
C LYS A 235 7.08 31.05 -4.24
N MET A 236 6.64 30.90 -2.98
CA MET A 236 7.35 31.41 -1.79
C MET A 236 8.30 30.38 -1.18
N LYS A 237 7.93 29.10 -1.24
CA LYS A 237 8.72 27.98 -0.75
C LYS A 237 8.43 26.76 -1.62
N GLU A 238 9.40 25.87 -1.75
CA GLU A 238 9.27 24.60 -2.46
C GLU A 238 9.61 23.42 -1.53
N GLN A 239 9.04 22.26 -1.85
CA GLN A 239 9.42 21.01 -1.20
C GLN A 239 10.68 20.45 -1.89
N VAL A 240 11.72 20.19 -1.10
CA VAL A 240 13.05 19.77 -1.58
C VAL A 240 13.33 18.30 -1.27
N ARG A 241 12.62 17.74 -0.28
CA ARG A 241 12.76 16.35 0.13
C ARG A 241 11.38 15.71 0.36
N VAL A 242 11.20 14.48 -0.08
CA VAL A 242 9.98 13.70 0.16
C VAL A 242 10.21 12.67 1.26
N VAL A 243 9.17 12.44 2.07
CA VAL A 243 9.14 11.33 3.01
C VAL A 243 8.53 10.13 2.33
N ARG A 244 9.28 9.03 2.31
CA ARG A 244 8.85 7.74 1.83
C ARG A 244 8.60 6.81 3.02
N THR A 245 7.37 6.34 3.18
CA THR A 245 7.05 5.33 4.19
C THR A 245 7.03 3.94 3.57
N ASN A 246 7.91 3.06 4.02
CA ASN A 246 8.00 1.67 3.59
C ASN A 246 7.23 0.74 4.53
N CYS A 247 6.55 -0.24 3.96
CA CYS A 247 5.96 -1.35 4.69
C CYS A 247 5.79 -2.57 3.79
N ILE A 248 5.54 -3.72 4.40
CA ILE A 248 5.27 -4.99 3.70
C ILE A 248 3.97 -4.92 2.91
N ASP A 249 2.92 -4.38 3.53
CA ASP A 249 1.58 -4.26 2.93
C ASP A 249 1.20 -2.81 2.60
N CYS A 250 1.92 -1.81 3.14
CA CYS A 250 1.67 -0.37 2.89
C CYS A 250 0.22 0.08 3.05
N LEU A 251 -0.45 -0.48 4.06
CA LEU A 251 -1.84 -0.22 4.37
C LEU A 251 -1.96 0.39 5.76
N ASP A 252 -1.85 -0.46 6.77
CA ASP A 252 -2.35 -0.15 8.09
C ASP A 252 -1.36 0.73 8.88
N ARG A 253 -0.12 0.26 9.07
CA ARG A 253 0.94 0.99 9.80
C ARG A 253 1.36 2.27 9.08
N THR A 254 1.39 2.24 7.75
CA THR A 254 1.82 3.38 6.93
C THR A 254 0.83 4.53 7.00
N ASN A 255 -0.48 4.25 7.00
CA ASN A 255 -1.49 5.30 7.06
C ASN A 255 -1.38 6.09 8.38
N VAL A 256 -1.14 5.39 9.49
CA VAL A 256 -0.94 6.02 10.81
C VAL A 256 0.32 6.89 10.81
N THR A 257 1.45 6.37 10.33
CA THR A 257 2.69 7.16 10.28
C THR A 257 2.55 8.39 9.37
N GLN A 258 1.93 8.23 8.20
CA GLN A 258 1.72 9.33 7.25
C GLN A 258 0.70 10.37 7.74
N SER A 259 -0.35 9.94 8.46
CA SER A 259 -1.31 10.87 9.05
C SER A 259 -0.68 11.70 10.15
N MET A 260 0.19 11.11 10.97
CA MET A 260 0.97 11.86 11.96
C MET A 260 1.93 12.86 11.32
N ILE A 261 2.68 12.46 10.29
CA ILE A 261 3.57 13.38 9.57
C ILE A 261 2.75 14.51 8.91
N GLY A 262 1.60 14.17 8.30
CA GLY A 262 0.69 15.13 7.68
C GLY A 262 0.10 16.12 8.68
N ARG A 263 -0.25 15.65 9.89
CA ARG A 263 -0.74 16.48 11.00
C ARG A 263 0.30 17.51 11.40
N ASN A 264 1.53 17.07 11.66
CA ASN A 264 2.58 17.96 12.14
C ASN A 264 3.00 18.97 11.06
N MET A 265 3.00 18.56 9.79
CA MET A 265 3.20 19.50 8.68
C MET A 265 2.07 20.52 8.58
N LEU A 266 0.81 20.10 8.77
CA LEU A 266 -0.33 21.02 8.77
C LEU A 266 -0.21 22.05 9.91
N GLU A 267 0.16 21.60 11.11
CA GLU A 267 0.42 22.51 12.24
C GLU A 267 1.52 23.53 11.92
N TYR A 268 2.64 23.08 11.35
CA TYR A 268 3.73 23.96 10.93
C TYR A 268 3.27 24.99 9.89
N GLN A 269 2.45 24.56 8.91
CA GLN A 269 1.87 25.43 7.89
C GLN A 269 0.93 26.48 8.51
N LEU A 270 0.06 26.07 9.42
CA LEU A 270 -0.90 26.95 10.10
C LEU A 270 -0.21 27.97 11.01
N ARG A 271 0.84 27.57 11.74
CA ARG A 271 1.67 28.49 12.53
C ARG A 271 2.37 29.52 11.64
N ARG A 272 2.92 29.08 10.50
CA ARG A 272 3.60 29.99 9.56
C ARG A 272 2.65 31.03 8.97
N LEU A 273 1.39 30.65 8.70
CA LEU A 273 0.37 31.56 8.18
C LEU A 273 -0.29 32.41 9.28
N GLY A 274 0.11 32.25 10.54
CA GLY A 274 -0.39 33.04 11.66
C GLY A 274 -1.79 32.63 12.14
N VAL A 275 -2.32 31.48 11.69
CA VAL A 275 -3.60 30.96 12.19
C VAL A 275 -3.44 30.32 13.56
N PHE A 276 -2.32 29.62 13.76
CA PHE A 276 -1.98 29.02 15.06
C PHE A 276 -0.98 29.87 15.82
N GLY A 277 -1.22 30.01 17.13
CA GLY A 277 -0.19 30.47 18.07
C GLY A 277 1.00 29.51 18.16
N ALA A 278 2.08 29.96 18.82
CA ALA A 278 3.32 29.17 18.93
C ALA A 278 3.11 27.78 19.57
N GLU A 279 2.22 27.69 20.58
CA GLU A 279 1.91 26.44 21.29
C GLU A 279 0.59 25.80 20.86
N GLU A 280 -0.12 26.39 19.89
CA GLU A 280 -1.35 25.79 19.40
C GLU A 280 -1.06 24.56 18.51
N THR A 281 -1.91 23.56 18.68
CA THR A 281 -1.88 22.30 17.95
C THR A 281 -3.26 22.00 17.38
N ILE A 282 -3.35 21.04 16.47
CA ILE A 282 -4.66 20.61 15.94
C ILE A 282 -5.55 20.09 17.06
N SER A 283 -4.96 19.46 18.08
CA SER A 283 -5.68 18.94 19.24
C SER A 283 -6.38 20.02 20.07
N SER A 284 -5.94 21.28 19.97
CA SER A 284 -6.60 22.43 20.62
C SER A 284 -7.93 22.79 19.96
N HIS A 285 -8.18 22.32 18.74
CA HIS A 285 -9.36 22.64 17.93
C HIS A 285 -10.16 21.37 17.62
N PRO A 286 -11.18 21.02 18.43
CA PRO A 286 -11.89 19.74 18.33
C PRO A 286 -12.48 19.45 16.94
N ASN A 287 -13.11 20.44 16.31
CA ASN A 287 -13.72 20.28 14.98
C ASN A 287 -12.67 20.02 13.89
N LEU A 288 -11.54 20.73 13.94
CA LEU A 288 -10.43 20.49 13.01
C LEU A 288 -9.84 19.10 13.23
N ASP A 289 -9.65 18.73 14.50
CA ASP A 289 -9.06 17.44 14.86
C ASP A 289 -9.93 16.25 14.40
N GLU A 290 -11.23 16.30 14.68
CA GLU A 290 -12.16 15.25 14.28
C GLU A 290 -12.23 15.12 12.76
N ASN A 291 -12.36 16.23 12.04
CA ASN A 291 -12.38 16.23 10.58
C ASN A 291 -11.07 15.70 9.99
N PHE A 292 -9.92 16.07 10.56
CA PHE A 292 -8.61 15.58 10.13
C PHE A 292 -8.47 14.07 10.35
N LYS A 293 -8.91 13.56 11.50
CA LYS A 293 -8.91 12.12 11.82
C LYS A 293 -9.81 11.34 10.85
N ILE A 294 -11.02 11.83 10.59
CA ILE A 294 -11.95 11.20 9.63
C ILE A 294 -11.37 11.20 8.22
N LEU A 295 -10.77 12.32 7.78
CA LEU A 295 -10.13 12.45 6.47
C LEU A 295 -9.08 11.36 6.25
N TRP A 296 -8.14 11.21 7.18
CA TRP A 296 -7.07 10.22 7.08
C TRP A 296 -7.55 8.79 7.27
N ALA A 297 -8.61 8.57 8.07
CA ALA A 297 -9.21 7.25 8.22
C ALA A 297 -9.86 6.78 6.92
N ASN A 298 -10.67 7.64 6.30
CA ASN A 298 -11.33 7.33 5.03
C ASN A 298 -10.31 7.13 3.90
N HIS A 299 -9.28 7.97 3.85
CA HIS A 299 -8.15 7.79 2.93
C HIS A 299 -7.46 6.43 3.11
N GLY A 300 -7.23 6.01 4.35
CA GLY A 300 -6.67 4.70 4.66
C GLY A 300 -7.55 3.56 4.17
N ASP A 301 -8.86 3.67 4.41
CA ASP A 301 -9.85 2.68 4.00
C ASP A 301 -9.95 2.56 2.48
N ASP A 302 -10.00 3.68 1.75
CA ASP A 302 -10.12 3.68 0.29
C ASP A 302 -8.90 3.03 -0.38
N ILE A 303 -7.69 3.36 0.06
CA ILE A 303 -6.50 2.70 -0.50
C ILE A 303 -6.48 1.21 -0.12
N SER A 304 -6.99 0.86 1.06
CA SER A 304 -7.10 -0.53 1.48
C SER A 304 -8.08 -1.34 0.64
N ILE A 305 -9.25 -0.77 0.37
CA ILE A 305 -10.27 -1.42 -0.46
C ILE A 305 -9.69 -1.68 -1.85
N GLN A 306 -8.95 -0.73 -2.41
CA GLN A 306 -8.34 -0.87 -3.73
C GLN A 306 -7.23 -1.93 -3.81
N TYR A 307 -6.51 -2.21 -2.72
CA TYR A 307 -5.41 -3.18 -2.73
C TYR A 307 -5.82 -4.57 -2.24
N SER A 308 -6.70 -4.65 -1.23
CA SER A 308 -7.06 -5.91 -0.59
C SER A 308 -8.55 -6.23 -0.59
N GLY A 309 -9.39 -5.38 -1.19
CA GLY A 309 -10.85 -5.56 -1.22
C GLY A 309 -11.55 -5.29 0.10
N THR A 310 -10.85 -4.74 1.10
CA THR A 310 -11.43 -4.46 2.43
C THR A 310 -10.94 -3.11 2.97
N PRO A 311 -11.67 -2.49 3.90
CA PRO A 311 -11.17 -1.35 4.69
C PRO A 311 -9.84 -1.65 5.39
N ALA A 312 -9.16 -0.60 5.84
CA ALA A 312 -7.87 -0.71 6.51
C ALA A 312 -8.06 -1.39 7.87
N LEU A 313 -7.09 -2.22 8.26
CA LEU A 313 -7.05 -2.70 9.63
C LEU A 313 -6.58 -1.57 10.53
N LYS A 314 -7.04 -1.57 11.78
CA LYS A 314 -6.72 -0.53 12.77
C LYS A 314 -7.21 0.87 12.38
N GLY A 315 -8.20 0.99 11.50
CA GLY A 315 -8.80 2.29 11.12
C GLY A 315 -9.28 3.10 12.33
N ASP A 316 -9.76 2.41 13.38
CA ASP A 316 -10.15 3.01 14.66
C ASP A 316 -9.05 3.83 15.33
N PHE A 317 -7.79 3.43 15.17
CA PHE A 317 -6.70 4.19 15.76
C PHE A 317 -6.58 5.58 15.11
N VAL A 318 -6.83 5.67 13.79
CA VAL A 318 -6.84 6.95 13.08
C VAL A 318 -8.09 7.76 13.42
N ARG A 319 -9.25 7.09 13.54
CA ARG A 319 -10.54 7.75 13.84
C ARG A 319 -10.63 8.27 15.27
N PHE A 320 -10.24 7.46 16.24
CA PHE A 320 -10.51 7.69 17.67
C PHE A 320 -9.25 7.87 18.51
N GLY A 321 -8.06 7.67 17.93
CA GLY A 321 -6.77 7.73 18.65
C GLY A 321 -6.49 6.51 19.53
N HIS A 322 -7.44 5.57 19.67
CA HIS A 322 -7.29 4.35 20.45
C HIS A 322 -8.03 3.18 19.78
N ARG A 323 -7.73 1.95 20.21
CA ARG A 323 -8.34 0.74 19.66
C ARG A 323 -9.65 0.41 20.40
N THR A 324 -10.76 0.32 19.69
CA THR A 324 -12.04 -0.12 20.27
C THR A 324 -12.22 -1.64 20.16
N ILE A 325 -13.03 -2.23 21.04
CA ILE A 325 -13.33 -3.68 21.02
C ILE A 325 -14.07 -4.05 19.72
N GLN A 326 -15.00 -3.20 19.28
CA GLN A 326 -15.70 -3.37 18.02
C GLN A 326 -14.73 -3.36 16.83
N GLY A 327 -13.75 -2.45 16.84
CA GLY A 327 -12.69 -2.40 15.83
C GLY A 327 -11.83 -3.65 15.78
N ILE A 328 -11.54 -4.30 16.92
CA ILE A 328 -10.79 -5.56 16.94
C ILE A 328 -11.58 -6.68 16.25
N LEU A 329 -12.89 -6.75 16.48
CA LEU A 329 -13.74 -7.74 15.81
C LEU A 329 -13.80 -7.49 14.29
N GLN A 330 -13.99 -6.23 13.91
CA GLN A 330 -14.04 -5.81 12.51
C GLN A 330 -12.70 -6.05 11.80
N ASP A 331 -11.58 -5.82 12.48
CA ASP A 331 -10.24 -6.17 12.02
C ASP A 331 -10.14 -7.68 11.73
N GLY A 332 -10.72 -8.52 12.60
CA GLY A 332 -10.75 -9.97 12.43
C GLY A 332 -11.52 -10.40 11.17
N VAL A 333 -12.71 -9.84 10.95
CA VAL A 333 -13.53 -10.11 9.76
C VAL A 333 -12.81 -9.64 8.49
N ASN A 334 -12.26 -8.43 8.51
CA ASN A 334 -11.49 -7.88 7.39
C ASN A 334 -10.27 -8.74 7.06
N ALA A 335 -9.57 -9.29 8.07
CA ALA A 335 -8.44 -10.20 7.83
C ALA A 335 -8.85 -11.50 7.12
N LEU A 336 -10.03 -12.05 7.43
CA LEU A 336 -10.58 -13.23 6.75
C LEU A 336 -11.00 -12.91 5.32
N LEU A 337 -11.69 -11.79 5.10
CA LEU A 337 -12.08 -11.33 3.77
C LEU A 337 -10.85 -11.06 2.89
N ARG A 338 -9.80 -10.43 3.43
CA ARG A 338 -8.51 -10.23 2.76
C ARG A 338 -7.90 -11.55 2.28
N TYR A 339 -7.95 -12.59 3.12
CA TYR A 339 -7.44 -13.91 2.74
C TYR A 339 -8.21 -14.53 1.56
N TYR A 340 -9.53 -14.31 1.52
CA TYR A 340 -10.38 -14.78 0.42
C TYR A 340 -10.16 -13.98 -0.88
N PHE A 341 -10.13 -12.64 -0.79
CA PHE A 341 -10.00 -11.76 -1.95
C PHE A 341 -8.63 -11.82 -2.63
N ASN A 342 -7.57 -12.25 -1.94
CA ASN A 342 -6.23 -12.41 -2.52
C ASN A 342 -6.20 -13.30 -3.79
N ASN A 343 -7.23 -14.11 -4.05
CA ASN A 343 -7.29 -14.99 -5.21
C ASN A 343 -7.96 -14.36 -6.45
N PHE A 344 -8.61 -13.20 -6.31
CA PHE A 344 -9.36 -12.57 -7.39
C PHE A 344 -8.68 -11.26 -7.80
N ASP A 345 -8.21 -11.20 -9.05
CA ASP A 345 -7.62 -9.98 -9.61
C ASP A 345 -8.09 -9.77 -11.04
N ALA A 346 -8.52 -8.54 -11.34
CA ALA A 346 -8.81 -8.04 -12.68
C ALA A 346 -8.02 -6.76 -12.99
N ILE A 347 -7.20 -6.25 -12.06
CA ILE A 347 -6.46 -4.99 -12.23
C ILE A 347 -5.44 -5.13 -13.36
N ASP A 348 -4.74 -6.26 -13.44
CA ASP A 348 -3.76 -6.50 -14.51
C ASP A 348 -4.40 -6.50 -15.90
N LEU A 349 -5.67 -6.91 -16.02
CA LEU A 349 -6.44 -6.84 -17.26
C LEU A 349 -6.85 -5.39 -17.58
N LEU A 350 -7.39 -4.66 -16.61
CA LEU A 350 -7.85 -3.28 -16.80
C LEU A 350 -6.71 -2.31 -17.13
N GLN A 351 -5.50 -2.62 -16.68
CA GLN A 351 -4.29 -1.81 -16.90
C GLN A 351 -3.45 -2.27 -18.09
N GLY A 352 -3.92 -3.28 -18.85
CA GLY A 352 -3.22 -3.76 -20.05
C GLY A 352 -1.97 -4.59 -19.77
N HIS A 353 -1.70 -4.97 -18.51
CA HIS A 353 -0.61 -5.89 -18.18
C HIS A 353 -0.90 -7.32 -18.64
N TYR A 354 -2.18 -7.68 -18.77
CA TYR A 354 -2.66 -8.91 -19.36
C TYR A 354 -3.54 -8.63 -20.58
N ILE A 355 -3.11 -9.07 -21.78
CA ILE A 355 -3.86 -8.91 -23.03
C ILE A 355 -4.55 -10.22 -23.36
N VAL A 356 -5.88 -10.21 -23.47
CA VAL A 356 -6.65 -11.36 -23.90
C VAL A 356 -6.43 -11.55 -25.40
N SER A 357 -5.79 -12.65 -25.80
CA SER A 357 -5.71 -13.02 -27.20
C SER A 357 -7.11 -13.31 -27.74
N VAL A 358 -7.59 -12.52 -28.70
CA VAL A 358 -8.90 -12.67 -29.37
C VAL A 358 -8.88 -13.85 -30.39
N GLY A 359 -7.90 -14.75 -30.28
CA GLY A 359 -7.88 -15.99 -31.04
C GLY A 359 -9.06 -16.87 -30.61
N ARG A 360 -9.92 -17.21 -31.58
CA ARG A 360 -11.02 -18.19 -31.45
C ARG A 360 -10.54 -19.61 -31.10
N ASP A 361 -9.23 -19.82 -31.10
CA ASP A 361 -8.65 -20.98 -30.46
C ASP A 361 -8.74 -20.71 -28.97
N THR A 362 -9.78 -21.27 -28.33
CA THR A 362 -9.76 -21.57 -26.90
C THR A 362 -8.36 -22.04 -26.59
N ALA A 363 -7.53 -21.17 -26.00
CA ALA A 363 -6.17 -21.51 -25.64
C ALA A 363 -6.31 -22.82 -24.91
N ALA A 364 -5.78 -23.89 -25.53
CA ALA A 364 -5.91 -25.24 -25.02
C ALA A 364 -5.60 -25.10 -23.55
N THR A 365 -6.62 -25.29 -22.69
CA THR A 365 -6.47 -25.31 -21.25
C THR A 365 -5.30 -26.22 -21.08
N SER A 366 -4.13 -25.65 -20.74
CA SER A 366 -2.90 -26.41 -20.75
C SER A 366 -3.23 -27.60 -19.89
N GLN A 367 -3.30 -28.78 -20.52
CA GLN A 367 -3.41 -30.05 -19.84
C GLN A 367 -2.08 -30.14 -19.07
N LYS A 368 -1.97 -29.40 -17.97
CA LYS A 368 -1.07 -29.71 -16.90
C LYS A 368 -1.71 -30.94 -16.27
N GLY A 369 -1.40 -32.07 -16.90
CA GLY A 369 -1.67 -33.39 -16.40
C GLY A 369 -0.95 -33.54 -15.08
N CYS A 370 -1.66 -33.20 -14.02
CA CYS A 370 -1.51 -33.68 -12.66
C CYS A 370 -2.61 -32.96 -11.88
N LEU A 371 -3.75 -33.62 -11.66
CA LEU A 371 -4.83 -33.25 -10.74
C LEU A 371 -4.73 -31.80 -10.25
N GLU A 372 -5.39 -30.84 -10.92
CA GLU A 372 -5.51 -29.50 -10.34
C GLU A 372 -6.07 -29.68 -8.93
N ALA A 373 -5.20 -29.44 -7.96
CA ALA A 373 -5.36 -29.90 -6.61
C ALA A 373 -6.43 -29.01 -5.97
N SER A 374 -7.69 -29.43 -6.09
CA SER A 374 -8.84 -28.64 -5.67
C SER A 374 -8.89 -28.62 -4.14
N PHE A 375 -8.58 -27.46 -3.53
CA PHE A 375 -8.72 -27.29 -2.08
C PHE A 375 -10.10 -27.69 -1.56
N PRO A 376 -11.24 -27.37 -2.22
CA PRO A 376 -12.56 -27.88 -1.82
C PRO A 376 -12.65 -29.40 -1.77
N LEU A 377 -12.04 -30.11 -2.73
CA LEU A 377 -12.02 -31.57 -2.75
C LEU A 377 -11.22 -32.12 -1.57
N ALA A 378 -10.02 -31.55 -1.33
CA ALA A 378 -9.17 -31.95 -0.23
C ALA A 378 -9.82 -31.68 1.14
N LEU A 379 -10.45 -30.51 1.31
CA LEU A 379 -11.21 -30.17 2.52
C LEU A 379 -12.40 -31.12 2.72
N GLY A 380 -13.12 -31.43 1.64
CA GLY A 380 -14.21 -32.41 1.65
C GLY A 380 -13.75 -33.78 2.12
N LEU A 381 -12.62 -34.29 1.59
CA LEU A 381 -12.04 -35.58 2.00
C LEU A 381 -11.64 -35.59 3.48
N VAL A 382 -11.03 -34.51 3.98
CA VAL A 382 -10.65 -34.40 5.39
C VAL A 382 -11.89 -34.37 6.30
N LEU A 383 -12.91 -33.59 5.93
CA LEU A 383 -14.17 -33.51 6.70
C LEU A 383 -14.91 -34.85 6.71
N ILE A 384 -15.01 -35.53 5.57
CA ILE A 384 -15.61 -36.86 5.44
C ILE A 384 -14.85 -37.87 6.29
N GLY A 385 -13.51 -37.86 6.25
CA GLY A 385 -12.69 -38.76 7.07
C GLY A 385 -12.86 -38.50 8.58
N PHE A 386 -12.96 -37.24 9.02
CA PHE A 386 -13.29 -36.93 10.42
C PHE A 386 -14.71 -37.36 10.80
N LEU A 387 -15.67 -37.23 9.88
CA LEU A 387 -17.04 -37.71 10.08
C LEU A 387 -17.07 -39.23 10.28
N PHE A 388 -16.37 -39.99 9.43
CA PHE A 388 -16.23 -41.43 9.59
C PHE A 388 -15.52 -41.80 10.89
N ALA A 389 -14.44 -41.10 11.25
CA ALA A 389 -13.74 -41.31 12.51
C ALA A 389 -14.67 -41.12 13.72
N ALA A 390 -15.51 -40.08 13.71
CA ALA A 390 -16.48 -39.78 14.77
C ALA A 390 -17.62 -40.82 14.83
N MET A 391 -18.13 -41.26 13.68
CA MET A 391 -19.15 -42.31 13.62
C MET A 391 -18.61 -43.66 14.11
N SER A 392 -17.40 -44.04 13.70
CA SER A 392 -16.74 -45.25 14.22
C SER A 392 -16.46 -45.14 15.72
N LEU A 393 -16.07 -43.96 16.22
CA LEU A 393 -15.85 -43.76 17.66
C LEU A 393 -17.14 -43.96 18.48
N ARG A 394 -18.31 -43.55 17.95
CA ARG A 394 -19.61 -43.82 18.59
C ARG A 394 -19.95 -45.31 18.66
N GLN A 395 -19.53 -46.10 17.67
CA GLN A 395 -19.80 -47.54 17.63
C GLN A 395 -18.90 -48.37 18.57
N VAL A 396 -17.88 -47.76 19.17
CA VAL A 396 -16.97 -48.43 20.13
C VAL A 396 -17.71 -48.98 21.34
N GLN A 397 -18.85 -48.38 21.72
CA GLN A 397 -19.68 -48.90 22.81
C GLN A 397 -20.25 -50.31 22.53
N TYR A 398 -20.32 -50.71 21.26
CA TYR A 398 -20.89 -51.99 20.83
C TYR A 398 -19.81 -52.99 20.39
N ASP A 399 -18.73 -52.55 19.75
CA ASP A 399 -17.58 -53.39 19.38
C ASP A 399 -16.26 -52.59 19.44
N PHE A 400 -15.33 -53.06 20.26
CA PHE A 400 -14.01 -52.45 20.43
C PHE A 400 -13.19 -52.37 19.13
N ARG A 401 -13.47 -53.22 18.13
CA ARG A 401 -12.80 -53.15 16.81
C ARG A 401 -13.00 -51.81 16.10
N HIS A 402 -14.06 -51.07 16.43
CA HIS A 402 -14.29 -49.73 15.87
C HIS A 402 -13.28 -48.67 16.33
N ILE A 403 -12.51 -48.92 17.41
CA ILE A 403 -11.38 -48.05 17.78
C ILE A 403 -10.34 -48.05 16.66
N PHE A 404 -10.02 -49.22 16.11
CA PHE A 404 -9.05 -49.33 15.02
C PHE A 404 -9.50 -48.56 13.78
N PHE A 405 -10.77 -48.69 13.38
CA PHE A 405 -11.32 -47.95 12.25
C PHE A 405 -11.35 -46.44 12.50
N SER A 406 -11.68 -46.00 13.72
CA SER A 406 -11.65 -44.58 14.08
C SER A 406 -10.23 -44.00 13.97
N LEU A 407 -9.22 -44.71 14.50
CA LEU A 407 -7.81 -44.30 14.40
C LEU A 407 -7.32 -44.31 12.96
N MET A 408 -7.73 -45.28 12.14
CA MET A 408 -7.37 -45.35 10.72
C MET A 408 -7.94 -44.15 9.96
N TRP A 409 -9.23 -43.82 10.13
CA TRP A 409 -9.85 -42.68 9.47
C TRP A 409 -9.23 -41.35 9.94
N ALA A 410 -9.00 -41.19 11.25
CA ALA A 410 -8.30 -40.02 11.78
C ALA A 410 -6.88 -39.90 11.22
N GLY A 411 -6.14 -41.01 11.14
CA GLY A 411 -4.79 -41.06 10.58
C GLY A 411 -4.75 -40.66 9.10
N ILE A 412 -5.69 -41.18 8.29
CA ILE A 412 -5.83 -40.79 6.88
C ILE A 412 -6.16 -39.30 6.75
N SER A 413 -7.13 -38.79 7.53
CA SER A 413 -7.49 -37.37 7.52
C SER A 413 -6.31 -36.46 7.89
N ILE A 414 -5.55 -36.84 8.93
CA ILE A 414 -4.35 -36.10 9.35
C ILE A 414 -3.27 -36.16 8.27
N GLY A 415 -3.06 -37.32 7.64
CA GLY A 415 -2.11 -37.51 6.54
C GLY A 415 -2.45 -36.65 5.33
N ILE A 416 -3.73 -36.63 4.91
CA ILE A 416 -4.22 -35.76 3.83
C ILE A 416 -4.03 -34.29 4.21
N ALA A 417 -4.42 -33.89 5.42
CA ALA A 417 -4.26 -32.50 5.89
C ALA A 417 -2.78 -32.07 5.92
N ALA A 418 -1.88 -32.96 6.35
CA ALA A 418 -0.43 -32.71 6.34
C ALA A 418 0.12 -32.60 4.91
N PHE A 419 -0.33 -33.47 3.99
CA PHE A 419 0.06 -33.41 2.58
C PHE A 419 -0.41 -32.11 1.89
N VAL A 420 -1.66 -31.72 2.14
CA VAL A 420 -2.25 -30.48 1.61
C VAL A 420 -1.51 -29.25 2.15
N ARG A 421 -1.19 -29.24 3.46
CA ARG A 421 -0.40 -28.17 4.07
C ARG A 421 1.03 -28.10 3.52
N ALA A 422 1.68 -29.25 3.32
CA ALA A 422 3.03 -29.30 2.75
C ALA A 422 3.06 -28.81 1.29
N ASN A 423 2.00 -29.10 0.53
CA ASN A 423 1.87 -28.71 -0.88
C ASN A 423 0.96 -27.50 -1.08
N GLY A 424 0.79 -26.65 -0.06
CA GLY A 424 -0.24 -25.60 -0.06
C GLY A 424 -0.19 -24.66 -1.27
N ARG A 425 1.01 -24.39 -1.82
CA ARG A 425 1.19 -23.57 -3.04
C ARG A 425 0.51 -24.13 -4.29
N VAL A 426 0.28 -25.44 -4.34
CA VAL A 426 -0.40 -26.12 -5.47
C VAL A 426 -1.91 -26.08 -5.29
N PHE A 427 -2.38 -26.14 -4.04
CA PHE A 427 -3.81 -26.09 -3.69
C PHE A 427 -4.36 -24.66 -3.63
N CYS A 428 -3.50 -23.65 -3.48
CA CYS A 428 -3.89 -22.25 -3.56
C CYS A 428 -4.21 -21.85 -5.01
N ASN A 429 -5.42 -21.31 -5.22
CA ASN A 429 -5.78 -20.70 -6.49
C ASN A 429 -4.82 -19.54 -6.80
N ARG A 430 -4.15 -19.61 -7.96
CA ARG A 430 -3.36 -18.51 -8.48
C ARG A 430 -4.26 -17.52 -9.22
N PRO A 431 -3.97 -16.21 -9.20
CA PRO A 431 -4.69 -15.25 -10.02
C PRO A 431 -4.51 -15.64 -11.49
N ARG A 432 -5.63 -15.85 -12.19
CA ARG A 432 -5.64 -16.38 -13.56
C ARG A 432 -5.20 -15.36 -14.61
N LEU A 433 -5.30 -14.07 -14.29
CA LEU A 433 -4.92 -12.96 -15.16
C LEU A 433 -3.51 -12.42 -14.84
N HIS A 434 -2.75 -13.15 -14.02
CA HIS A 434 -1.39 -12.77 -13.66
C HIS A 434 -0.38 -13.42 -14.61
N ASN A 435 0.32 -12.61 -15.40
CA ASN A 435 1.52 -13.05 -16.10
C ASN A 435 2.75 -12.72 -15.23
N PRO A 436 3.50 -13.72 -14.72
CA PRO A 436 4.77 -13.46 -14.06
C PRO A 436 5.74 -12.86 -15.09
N ARG A 437 6.00 -11.56 -14.98
CA ARG A 437 7.11 -10.90 -15.67
C ARG A 437 8.41 -11.16 -14.92
#